data_AF-A8HR65-F1
#
_entry.id   AF-A8HR65-F1
#
_cell.length_a   1.000
_cell.length_b   1.000
_cell.length_c   1.000
_cell.angle_alpha   90.00
_cell.angle_beta   90.00
_cell.angle_gamma   90.00
#
_symmetry.space_group_name_H-M   'P 1'
#
loop_
_entity.id
_entity.type
_entity.pdbx_description
1 polymer ?
#
loop_
_entity_poly.entity_id
_entity_poly.type
_entity_poly.pdbx_seq_one_letter_code
_entity_poly.pdbx_strand_id
1 'polypeptide(L)'
;MASETTANLALPYLAAAQAQKHVTHNEALRALDAQVHLRLESLTALTPPAAPAHGARWFVPVGASGVFAGHAGRIAAYEAGAWDLLPCVPGTLAYVADQRRLRLFDGTAWVSPLASAARGGMLEAVVLEEDVFLFGTSVATTTVIPARAVVIGVSTRTLETVTGATAYHCGIAGEPSAFGGSLGAAAGNANAGVIGPRAFYTDTPVVLTAQGAAFTGGQVRVAIHYLLCAVPGASGGGYVPARAETVALVARMPAPAPSRQYLMDRLVGALVDAGVWAKLDALYVLAAPDSASARLNWVSAAYGLTEVNSPAFSVDRGYRSDGATSHLRTGFVPSGATRFRQASASLGVWVAENGRRGLAIGALQLPGYQGSHIARYGAGDGDYCALTINQSGIIPVANYSAFLDPGFYAATRTDSASVVRYRNGANVESVSAAAVPPPALEFFLLAINLGSAYVNGTSRVSAAFIGGGLTAAEVAALDAALRAYLTALGA
;
A
#
# COMPACT_ATOMS: atom_id res chain seq x y z
N MET A 1 -42.92 -12.16 13.54
CA MET A 1 -42.38 -13.04 14.60
C MET A 1 -40.87 -13.01 14.47
N ALA A 2 -40.14 -12.94 15.59
CA ALA A 2 -38.68 -13.06 15.53
C ALA A 2 -38.32 -14.44 14.95
N SER A 3 -37.25 -14.52 14.17
CA SER A 3 -36.75 -15.81 13.68
C SER A 3 -36.29 -16.65 14.87
N GLU A 4 -36.75 -17.90 14.98
CA GLU A 4 -36.32 -18.85 16.03
C GLU A 4 -34.99 -19.54 15.69
N THR A 5 -34.41 -19.23 14.53
CA THR A 5 -33.15 -19.79 14.05
C THR A 5 -32.21 -18.73 13.47
N THR A 6 -30.92 -19.01 13.43
CA THR A 6 -29.91 -18.19 12.72
C THR A 6 -30.19 -18.13 11.22
N ALA A 7 -29.72 -17.06 10.58
CA ALA A 7 -30.08 -16.74 9.19
C ALA A 7 -29.50 -17.69 8.13
N ASN A 8 -28.24 -18.14 8.28
CA ASN A 8 -27.53 -18.86 7.22
C ASN A 8 -27.51 -20.38 7.44
N LEU A 9 -27.33 -20.83 8.68
CA LEU A 9 -27.18 -22.23 9.07
C LEU A 9 -28.45 -22.83 9.67
N ALA A 10 -29.49 -22.02 9.91
CA ALA A 10 -30.73 -22.43 10.55
C ALA A 10 -30.51 -23.09 11.93
N LEU A 11 -29.53 -22.61 12.69
CA LEU A 11 -29.27 -23.10 14.05
C LEU A 11 -30.35 -22.58 15.00
N PRO A 12 -30.97 -23.43 15.84
CA PRO A 12 -32.04 -23.00 16.74
C PRO A 12 -31.49 -22.08 17.84
N TYR A 13 -32.21 -21.00 18.11
CA TYR A 13 -31.94 -20.13 19.26
C TYR A 13 -32.46 -20.76 20.56
N LEU A 14 -31.78 -20.45 21.66
CA LEU A 14 -32.29 -20.78 22.99
C LEU A 14 -33.42 -19.82 23.36
N ALA A 15 -34.56 -20.39 23.76
CA ALA A 15 -35.70 -19.64 24.27
C ALA A 15 -35.36 -18.87 25.55
N ALA A 16 -36.06 -17.76 25.79
CA ALA A 16 -35.86 -16.95 26.99
C ALA A 16 -36.19 -17.75 28.27
N ALA A 17 -35.28 -17.71 29.24
CA ALA A 17 -35.39 -18.42 30.52
C ALA A 17 -34.69 -17.66 31.66
N GLN A 18 -34.78 -18.21 32.89
CA GLN A 18 -34.21 -17.63 34.10
C GLN A 18 -32.68 -17.48 33.99
N ALA A 19 -32.13 -16.35 34.46
CA ALA A 19 -30.70 -15.98 34.42
C ALA A 19 -30.10 -15.56 33.05
N GLN A 20 -30.91 -15.22 32.04
CA GLN A 20 -30.48 -14.55 30.80
C GLN A 20 -29.34 -15.21 29.99
N LYS A 21 -29.02 -16.49 30.21
CA LYS A 21 -27.97 -17.23 29.49
C LYS A 21 -28.21 -17.31 27.97
N HIS A 22 -29.48 -17.24 27.55
CA HIS A 22 -29.87 -17.22 26.14
C HIS A 22 -29.29 -16.01 25.39
N VAL A 23 -29.08 -14.86 26.06
CA VAL A 23 -28.56 -13.65 25.41
C VAL A 23 -27.14 -13.90 24.88
N THR A 24 -26.21 -14.26 25.77
CA THR A 24 -24.81 -14.47 25.40
C THR A 24 -24.61 -15.68 24.49
N HIS A 25 -25.41 -16.74 24.67
CA HIS A 25 -25.34 -17.92 23.80
C HIS A 25 -25.88 -17.63 22.39
N ASN A 26 -27.02 -16.95 22.26
CA ASN A 26 -27.59 -16.62 20.96
C ASN A 26 -26.73 -15.57 20.22
N GLU A 27 -26.07 -14.66 20.94
CA GLU A 27 -25.03 -13.80 20.36
C GLU A 27 -23.86 -14.60 19.79
N ALA A 28 -23.38 -15.62 20.52
CA ALA A 28 -22.33 -16.51 20.02
C ALA A 28 -22.77 -17.31 18.78
N LEU A 29 -24.03 -17.78 18.76
CA LEU A 29 -24.60 -18.46 17.59
C LEU A 29 -24.69 -17.54 16.37
N ARG A 30 -25.13 -16.29 16.54
CA ARG A 30 -25.13 -15.29 15.45
C ARG A 30 -23.73 -15.02 14.91
N ALA A 31 -22.75 -14.85 15.80
CA ALA A 31 -21.37 -14.63 15.39
C ALA A 31 -20.78 -15.84 14.65
N LEU A 32 -21.16 -17.07 15.05
CA LEU A 32 -20.75 -18.30 14.37
C LEU A 32 -21.40 -18.42 12.98
N ASP A 33 -22.72 -18.22 12.92
CA ASP A 33 -23.51 -18.26 11.68
C ASP A 33 -22.99 -17.29 10.62
N ALA A 34 -22.61 -16.08 11.06
CA ALA A 34 -22.10 -15.06 10.16
C ALA A 34 -20.71 -15.40 9.58
N GLN A 35 -19.86 -16.13 10.32
CA GLN A 35 -18.47 -16.39 9.94
C GLN A 35 -18.24 -17.74 9.23
N VAL A 36 -19.09 -18.73 9.48
CA VAL A 36 -18.99 -20.04 8.82
C VAL A 36 -19.56 -19.98 7.40
N HIS A 37 -18.94 -20.72 6.48
CA HIS A 37 -19.29 -20.73 5.05
C HIS A 37 -19.47 -19.31 4.52
N LEU A 38 -18.47 -18.47 4.77
CA LEU A 38 -18.56 -17.03 4.57
C LEU A 38 -18.88 -16.70 3.12
N ARG A 39 -20.06 -16.13 2.90
CA ARG A 39 -20.48 -15.51 1.63
C ARG A 39 -20.64 -14.02 1.87
N LEU A 40 -19.83 -13.23 1.18
CA LEU A 40 -19.89 -11.78 1.21
C LEU A 40 -20.58 -11.29 -0.05
N GLU A 41 -21.51 -10.35 0.08
CA GLU A 41 -22.16 -9.73 -1.06
C GLU A 41 -21.18 -8.84 -1.84
N SER A 42 -20.32 -8.12 -1.12
CA SER A 42 -19.29 -7.28 -1.72
C SER A 42 -18.12 -7.04 -0.77
N LEU A 43 -16.96 -6.75 -1.36
CA LEU A 43 -15.76 -6.27 -0.67
C LEU A 43 -15.58 -4.75 -0.74
N THR A 44 -16.32 -4.08 -1.64
CA THR A 44 -16.07 -2.68 -2.03
C THR A 44 -17.26 -1.75 -1.81
N ALA A 45 -18.38 -2.28 -1.29
CA ALA A 45 -19.56 -1.46 -0.96
C ALA A 45 -19.25 -0.46 0.17
N LEU A 46 -19.18 0.83 -0.17
CA LEU A 46 -18.88 1.91 0.77
C LEU A 46 -20.07 2.32 1.65
N THR A 47 -21.29 1.93 1.28
CA THR A 47 -22.49 2.27 2.04
C THR A 47 -23.28 1.00 2.36
N PRO A 48 -23.88 0.91 3.56
CA PRO A 48 -24.80 -0.17 3.86
C PRO A 48 -26.01 -0.08 2.91
N PRO A 49 -26.47 -1.20 2.34
CA PRO A 49 -27.69 -1.20 1.54
C PRO A 49 -28.88 -0.70 2.37
N ALA A 50 -29.82 0.00 1.73
CA ALA A 50 -31.02 0.51 2.42
C ALA A 50 -31.96 -0.62 2.88
N ALA A 51 -31.97 -1.74 2.17
CA ALA A 51 -32.78 -2.93 2.47
C ALA A 51 -31.92 -4.21 2.35
N PRO A 52 -31.02 -4.45 3.31
CA PRO A 52 -30.18 -5.65 3.30
C PRO A 52 -31.03 -6.89 3.58
N ALA A 53 -30.76 -7.98 2.86
CA ALA A 53 -31.43 -9.26 3.09
C ALA A 53 -30.97 -9.85 4.44
N HIS A 54 -31.88 -10.56 5.11
CA HIS A 54 -31.55 -11.27 6.34
C HIS A 54 -30.44 -12.30 6.10
N GLY A 55 -29.37 -12.26 6.90
CA GLY A 55 -28.18 -13.13 6.77
C GLY A 55 -27.12 -12.62 5.80
N ALA A 56 -27.38 -11.50 5.09
CA ALA A 56 -26.41 -10.93 4.17
C ALA A 56 -25.22 -10.32 4.91
N ARG A 57 -24.04 -10.40 4.27
CA ARG A 57 -22.75 -10.07 4.88
C ARG A 57 -21.88 -9.28 3.91
N TRP A 58 -21.10 -8.34 4.42
CA TRP A 58 -20.18 -7.52 3.64
C TRP A 58 -18.84 -7.44 4.34
N PHE A 59 -17.76 -7.35 3.58
CA PHE A 59 -16.52 -6.82 4.14
C PHE A 59 -16.61 -5.30 4.11
N VAL A 60 -16.25 -4.64 5.21
CA VAL A 60 -16.31 -3.18 5.31
C VAL A 60 -15.04 -2.60 4.69
N PRO A 61 -15.13 -1.94 3.52
CA PRO A 61 -13.98 -1.25 2.94
C PRO A 61 -13.64 0.02 3.73
N VAL A 62 -12.47 0.54 3.45
CA VAL A 62 -12.05 1.84 3.97
C VAL A 62 -12.89 2.95 3.36
N GLY A 63 -13.16 3.99 4.14
CA GLY A 63 -13.96 5.12 3.70
C GLY A 63 -15.45 4.81 3.63
N ALA A 64 -15.88 3.66 4.17
CA ALA A 64 -17.27 3.34 4.29
C ALA A 64 -18.01 4.32 5.22
N SER A 65 -19.30 4.50 4.99
CA SER A 65 -20.16 5.45 5.71
C SER A 65 -21.39 4.76 6.31
N GLY A 66 -22.24 5.52 7.00
CA GLY A 66 -23.39 4.97 7.72
C GLY A 66 -22.95 4.02 8.83
N VAL A 67 -23.64 2.88 8.98
CA VAL A 67 -23.32 1.87 10.02
C VAL A 67 -21.95 1.21 9.81
N PHE A 68 -21.35 1.35 8.62
CA PHE A 68 -20.02 0.84 8.30
C PHE A 68 -18.90 1.81 8.71
N ALA A 69 -19.23 3.06 9.02
CA ALA A 69 -18.24 4.10 9.34
C ALA A 69 -17.36 3.70 10.53
N GLY A 70 -16.04 3.82 10.38
CA GLY A 70 -15.08 3.47 11.43
C GLY A 70 -14.83 1.98 11.64
N HIS A 71 -15.46 1.11 10.84
CA HIS A 71 -15.36 -0.35 10.97
C HIS A 71 -14.65 -1.06 9.82
N ALA A 72 -13.76 -0.34 9.11
CA ALA A 72 -12.93 -0.89 8.06
C ALA A 72 -12.22 -2.19 8.49
N GLY A 73 -12.18 -3.18 7.60
CA GLY A 73 -11.54 -4.48 7.88
C GLY A 73 -12.41 -5.48 8.63
N ARG A 74 -13.66 -5.11 9.00
CA ARG A 74 -14.62 -6.01 9.66
C ARG A 74 -15.58 -6.66 8.66
N ILE A 75 -16.23 -7.73 9.10
CA ILE A 75 -17.39 -8.32 8.44
C ILE A 75 -18.63 -7.68 9.06
N ALA A 76 -19.40 -6.95 8.27
CA ALA A 76 -20.72 -6.48 8.63
C ALA A 76 -21.76 -7.53 8.27
N ALA A 77 -22.41 -8.12 9.26
CA ALA A 77 -23.49 -9.09 9.09
C ALA A 77 -24.82 -8.44 9.45
N TYR A 78 -25.84 -8.60 8.60
CA TYR A 78 -27.18 -8.10 8.87
C TYR A 78 -28.11 -9.24 9.27
N GLU A 79 -28.64 -9.17 10.49
CA GLU A 79 -29.58 -10.16 11.00
C GLU A 79 -30.66 -9.50 11.86
N ALA A 80 -31.91 -9.97 11.73
CA ALA A 80 -33.06 -9.56 12.53
C ALA A 80 -33.26 -8.02 12.68
N GLY A 81 -32.88 -7.23 11.67
CA GLY A 81 -33.02 -5.76 11.71
C GLY A 81 -31.81 -5.02 12.28
N ALA A 82 -30.75 -5.74 12.67
CA ALA A 82 -29.55 -5.19 13.27
C ALA A 82 -28.28 -5.57 12.49
N TRP A 83 -27.22 -4.81 12.74
CA TRP A 83 -25.90 -5.03 12.17
C TRP A 83 -24.93 -5.50 13.25
N ASP A 84 -24.31 -6.66 13.01
CA ASP A 84 -23.22 -7.19 13.82
C ASP A 84 -21.88 -6.97 13.07
N LEU A 85 -20.91 -6.34 13.73
CA LEU A 85 -19.62 -5.96 13.12
C LEU A 85 -18.49 -6.82 13.69
N LEU A 86 -18.23 -7.92 13.00
CA LEU A 86 -17.36 -9.01 13.43
C LEU A 86 -15.93 -8.83 12.91
N PRO A 87 -14.89 -9.28 13.65
CA PRO A 87 -13.52 -9.24 13.15
C PRO A 87 -13.35 -10.14 11.92
N CYS A 88 -12.52 -9.72 10.97
CA CYS A 88 -12.04 -10.58 9.88
C CYS A 88 -10.59 -10.99 10.19
N VAL A 89 -10.34 -12.28 10.35
CA VAL A 89 -9.00 -12.78 10.72
C VAL A 89 -8.20 -13.22 9.48
N PRO A 90 -6.87 -13.04 9.47
CA PRO A 90 -6.03 -13.59 8.41
C PRO A 90 -6.28 -15.10 8.24
N GLY A 91 -6.34 -15.56 6.99
CA GLY A 91 -6.69 -16.94 6.65
C GLY A 91 -8.19 -17.16 6.36
N THR A 92 -9.03 -16.14 6.54
CA THR A 92 -10.46 -16.24 6.21
C THR A 92 -10.66 -16.47 4.72
N LEU A 93 -11.40 -17.51 4.36
CA LEU A 93 -11.87 -17.76 3.00
C LEU A 93 -13.32 -17.30 2.86
N ALA A 94 -13.63 -16.59 1.79
CA ALA A 94 -14.99 -16.16 1.49
C ALA A 94 -15.33 -16.34 0.02
N TYR A 95 -16.58 -16.71 -0.26
CA TYR A 95 -17.16 -16.52 -1.59
C TYR A 95 -17.70 -15.10 -1.70
N VAL A 96 -17.21 -14.36 -2.67
CA VAL A 96 -17.59 -12.97 -2.92
C VAL A 96 -18.59 -12.95 -4.07
N ALA A 97 -19.83 -12.59 -3.79
CA ALA A 97 -20.96 -12.80 -4.68
C ALA A 97 -20.93 -11.89 -5.92
N ASP A 98 -20.62 -10.60 -5.76
CA ASP A 98 -20.51 -9.65 -6.87
C ASP A 98 -19.36 -9.98 -7.83
N GLN A 99 -18.27 -10.54 -7.31
CA GLN A 99 -17.11 -10.99 -8.10
C GLN A 99 -17.23 -12.43 -8.60
N ARG A 100 -18.16 -13.22 -8.05
CA ARG A 100 -18.32 -14.68 -8.26
C ARG A 100 -17.05 -15.49 -8.07
N ARG A 101 -16.27 -15.18 -7.02
CA ARG A 101 -14.97 -15.81 -6.77
C ARG A 101 -14.75 -16.10 -5.31
N LEU A 102 -13.97 -17.15 -5.05
CA LEU A 102 -13.36 -17.36 -3.75
C LEU A 102 -12.20 -16.38 -3.57
N ARG A 103 -12.09 -15.83 -2.37
CA ARG A 103 -11.01 -14.93 -1.95
C ARG A 103 -10.47 -15.37 -0.59
N LEU A 104 -9.18 -15.15 -0.38
CA LEU A 104 -8.49 -15.37 0.89
C LEU A 104 -8.14 -14.01 1.50
N PHE A 105 -8.50 -13.77 2.76
CA PHE A 105 -8.06 -12.59 3.48
C PHE A 105 -6.66 -12.83 4.06
N ASP A 106 -5.66 -12.07 3.61
CA ASP A 106 -4.26 -12.21 4.07
C ASP A 106 -3.95 -11.44 5.36
N GLY A 107 -4.96 -10.80 5.95
CA GLY A 107 -4.84 -9.88 7.09
C GLY A 107 -4.84 -8.41 6.71
N THR A 108 -4.67 -8.09 5.43
CA THR A 108 -4.66 -6.72 4.90
C THR A 108 -5.60 -6.56 3.69
N ALA A 109 -5.66 -7.55 2.82
CA ALA A 109 -6.42 -7.53 1.59
C ALA A 109 -7.03 -8.91 1.29
N TRP A 110 -8.04 -8.90 0.42
CA TRP A 110 -8.59 -10.11 -0.17
C TRP A 110 -7.81 -10.45 -1.44
N VAL A 111 -7.10 -11.58 -1.40
CA VAL A 111 -6.22 -12.06 -2.48
C VAL A 111 -6.76 -13.33 -3.13
N SER A 112 -6.14 -13.73 -4.24
CA SER A 112 -6.44 -15.01 -4.89
C SER A 112 -6.09 -16.17 -3.96
N PRO A 113 -7.01 -17.16 -3.77
CA PRO A 113 -6.74 -18.35 -2.99
C PRO A 113 -5.96 -19.42 -3.76
N LEU A 114 -5.69 -19.24 -5.07
CA LEU A 114 -5.05 -20.26 -5.90
C LEU A 114 -3.56 -20.44 -5.56
N ALA A 115 -2.81 -19.35 -5.62
CA ALA A 115 -1.42 -19.32 -5.20
C ALA A 115 -1.02 -17.89 -4.88
N SER A 116 -0.42 -17.70 -3.71
CA SER A 116 0.20 -16.46 -3.28
C SER A 116 1.55 -16.77 -2.62
N ALA A 117 2.56 -15.98 -2.95
CA ALA A 117 3.87 -16.05 -2.33
C ALA A 117 3.95 -15.06 -1.17
N ALA A 118 4.77 -15.36 -0.15
CA ALA A 118 4.97 -14.49 1.01
C ALA A 118 5.42 -13.04 0.65
N ARG A 119 5.96 -12.83 -0.55
CA ARG A 119 6.39 -11.52 -1.07
C ARG A 119 5.41 -10.92 -2.10
N GLY A 120 4.18 -11.40 -2.15
CA GLY A 120 3.07 -10.79 -2.91
C GLY A 120 2.95 -11.21 -4.37
N GLY A 121 3.76 -12.15 -4.86
CA GLY A 121 3.52 -12.76 -6.17
C GLY A 121 2.26 -13.61 -6.13
N MET A 122 1.38 -13.52 -7.12
CA MET A 122 0.08 -14.20 -7.10
C MET A 122 -0.29 -14.77 -8.47
N LEU A 123 -1.00 -15.89 -8.44
CA LEU A 123 -1.74 -16.41 -9.59
C LEU A 123 -3.23 -16.17 -9.39
N GLU A 124 -3.87 -15.44 -10.30
CA GLU A 124 -5.32 -15.27 -10.32
C GLU A 124 -5.92 -15.99 -11.53
N ALA A 125 -7.00 -16.75 -11.33
CA ALA A 125 -7.84 -17.25 -12.40
C ALA A 125 -9.12 -16.44 -12.48
N VAL A 126 -9.46 -16.04 -13.70
CA VAL A 126 -10.54 -15.11 -13.97
C VAL A 126 -11.38 -15.60 -15.13
N VAL A 127 -12.70 -15.46 -14.97
CA VAL A 127 -13.68 -15.54 -16.06
C VAL A 127 -14.36 -14.19 -16.16
N LEU A 128 -14.36 -13.60 -17.36
CA LEU A 128 -15.18 -12.43 -17.70
C LEU A 128 -16.25 -12.86 -18.69
N GLU A 129 -17.48 -12.40 -18.50
CA GLU A 129 -18.61 -12.76 -19.36
C GLU A 129 -19.29 -11.50 -19.92
N GLU A 130 -19.69 -11.57 -21.19
CA GLU A 130 -20.47 -10.54 -21.87
C GLU A 130 -21.51 -11.17 -22.80
N ASP A 131 -22.72 -10.60 -22.81
CA ASP A 131 -23.75 -10.95 -23.77
C ASP A 131 -23.69 -9.99 -24.97
N VAL A 132 -23.29 -10.51 -26.13
CA VAL A 132 -22.99 -9.73 -27.32
C VAL A 132 -24.16 -9.78 -28.29
N PHE A 133 -24.73 -8.63 -28.62
CA PHE A 133 -25.74 -8.49 -29.66
C PHE A 133 -25.08 -8.45 -31.04
N LEU A 134 -25.62 -9.21 -31.99
CA LEU A 134 -24.99 -9.42 -33.29
C LEU A 134 -25.62 -8.57 -34.38
N PHE A 135 -24.80 -7.73 -35.02
CA PHE A 135 -25.19 -6.95 -36.20
C PHE A 135 -23.98 -6.67 -37.10
N GLY A 136 -24.17 -6.73 -38.42
CA GLY A 136 -23.09 -6.49 -39.40
C GLY A 136 -22.19 -7.71 -39.62
N THR A 137 -20.99 -7.50 -40.15
CA THR A 137 -20.08 -8.59 -40.56
C THR A 137 -19.24 -9.14 -39.40
N SER A 138 -18.98 -8.32 -38.39
CA SER A 138 -18.24 -8.71 -37.19
C SER A 138 -18.60 -7.79 -36.03
N VAL A 139 -18.70 -8.35 -34.83
CA VAL A 139 -18.92 -7.61 -33.59
C VAL A 139 -17.81 -7.93 -32.61
N ALA A 140 -17.16 -6.89 -32.08
CA ALA A 140 -16.17 -7.02 -31.02
C ALA A 140 -16.83 -6.91 -29.64
N THR A 141 -16.35 -7.67 -28.67
CA THR A 141 -16.73 -7.54 -27.26
C THR A 141 -16.23 -6.23 -26.68
N THR A 142 -16.97 -5.66 -25.72
CA THR A 142 -16.50 -4.53 -24.91
C THR A 142 -15.55 -4.99 -23.80
N THR A 143 -15.78 -6.19 -23.29
CA THR A 143 -14.89 -6.94 -22.40
C THR A 143 -13.71 -7.45 -23.20
N VAL A 144 -12.51 -7.08 -22.80
CA VAL A 144 -11.28 -7.46 -23.48
C VAL A 144 -10.54 -8.56 -22.72
N ILE A 145 -9.76 -9.35 -23.45
CA ILE A 145 -8.65 -10.11 -22.88
C ILE A 145 -7.65 -9.07 -22.36
N PRO A 146 -7.35 -9.03 -21.06
CA PRO A 146 -6.42 -8.03 -20.53
C PRO A 146 -4.98 -8.29 -21.01
N ALA A 147 -4.20 -7.21 -21.15
CA ALA A 147 -2.76 -7.31 -21.33
C ALA A 147 -2.13 -8.14 -20.19
N ARG A 148 -1.13 -8.95 -20.55
CA ARG A 148 -0.42 -9.91 -19.68
C ARG A 148 -1.26 -11.09 -19.18
N ALA A 149 -2.48 -11.28 -19.70
CA ALA A 149 -3.25 -12.48 -19.45
C ALA A 149 -2.70 -13.68 -20.23
N VAL A 150 -2.71 -14.85 -19.60
CA VAL A 150 -2.57 -16.14 -20.27
C VAL A 150 -3.97 -16.73 -20.46
N VAL A 151 -4.46 -16.72 -21.69
CA VAL A 151 -5.80 -17.21 -22.03
C VAL A 151 -5.75 -18.72 -22.23
N ILE A 152 -6.69 -19.42 -21.59
CA ILE A 152 -6.85 -20.88 -21.69
C ILE A 152 -7.93 -21.22 -22.73
N GLY A 153 -8.94 -20.36 -22.87
CA GLY A 153 -9.98 -20.51 -23.87
C GLY A 153 -11.01 -19.39 -23.82
N VAL A 154 -11.84 -19.34 -24.86
CA VAL A 154 -13.02 -18.47 -24.90
C VAL A 154 -14.23 -19.32 -25.26
N SER A 155 -15.13 -19.50 -24.30
CA SER A 155 -16.34 -20.27 -24.53
C SER A 155 -17.47 -19.36 -25.03
N THR A 156 -18.36 -19.90 -25.85
CA THR A 156 -19.55 -19.19 -26.31
C THR A 156 -20.82 -19.99 -26.08
N ARG A 157 -21.94 -19.29 -25.88
CA ARG A 157 -23.29 -19.85 -25.88
C ARG A 157 -24.23 -18.95 -26.65
N THR A 158 -24.89 -19.49 -27.67
CA THR A 158 -25.93 -18.76 -28.41
C THR A 158 -27.19 -18.67 -27.54
N LEU A 159 -27.51 -17.46 -27.08
CA LEU A 159 -28.67 -17.19 -26.23
C LEU A 159 -29.94 -17.02 -27.07
N GLU A 160 -29.82 -16.23 -28.14
CA GLU A 160 -30.86 -16.01 -29.14
C GLU A 160 -30.33 -16.44 -30.51
N THR A 161 -31.19 -17.02 -31.34
CA THR A 161 -30.80 -17.52 -32.67
C THR A 161 -30.14 -16.41 -33.49
N VAL A 162 -28.95 -16.71 -34.01
CA VAL A 162 -28.22 -15.83 -34.92
C VAL A 162 -28.97 -15.79 -36.25
N THR A 163 -29.26 -14.60 -36.75
CA THR A 163 -29.98 -14.39 -38.01
C THR A 163 -29.10 -13.67 -39.04
N GLY A 164 -29.43 -13.85 -40.32
CA GLY A 164 -28.64 -13.37 -41.45
C GLY A 164 -27.43 -14.27 -41.77
N ALA A 165 -26.61 -14.56 -40.77
CA ALA A 165 -25.51 -15.52 -40.86
C ALA A 165 -25.97 -16.97 -40.64
N THR A 166 -25.31 -17.95 -41.27
CA THR A 166 -25.61 -19.38 -41.08
C THR A 166 -24.83 -19.99 -39.91
N ALA A 167 -23.71 -19.36 -39.54
CA ALA A 167 -22.84 -19.70 -38.43
C ALA A 167 -21.96 -18.48 -38.10
N TYR A 168 -21.10 -18.61 -37.10
CA TYR A 168 -20.14 -17.56 -36.75
C TYR A 168 -18.79 -18.14 -36.31
N HIS A 169 -17.73 -17.34 -36.43
CA HIS A 169 -16.43 -17.63 -35.84
C HIS A 169 -16.27 -16.86 -34.53
N CYS A 170 -15.53 -17.44 -33.58
CA CYS A 170 -15.09 -16.78 -32.36
C CYS A 170 -13.57 -16.70 -32.36
N GLY A 171 -13.01 -15.49 -32.27
CA GLY A 171 -11.58 -15.29 -32.38
C GLY A 171 -11.14 -13.89 -31.98
N ILE A 172 -10.08 -13.42 -32.61
CA ILE A 172 -9.52 -12.08 -32.42
C ILE A 172 -9.29 -11.44 -33.80
N ALA A 173 -8.96 -10.14 -33.81
CA ALA A 173 -8.57 -9.47 -35.05
C ALA A 173 -7.38 -10.20 -35.73
N GLY A 174 -7.54 -10.54 -37.01
CA GLY A 174 -6.55 -11.30 -37.79
C GLY A 174 -6.64 -12.83 -37.66
N GLU A 175 -7.27 -13.36 -36.60
CA GLU A 175 -7.47 -14.80 -36.37
C GLU A 175 -8.94 -15.08 -35.98
N PRO A 176 -9.88 -14.99 -36.94
CA PRO A 176 -11.32 -14.93 -36.65
C PRO A 176 -11.89 -16.18 -35.98
N SER A 177 -11.23 -17.33 -36.12
CA SER A 177 -11.64 -18.61 -35.52
C SER A 177 -10.70 -19.11 -34.43
N ALA A 178 -9.88 -18.24 -33.82
CA ALA A 178 -8.88 -18.61 -32.82
C ALA A 178 -9.45 -19.44 -31.66
N PHE A 179 -10.73 -19.24 -31.31
CA PHE A 179 -11.43 -19.94 -30.23
C PHE A 179 -12.58 -20.82 -30.73
N GLY A 180 -12.67 -21.06 -32.04
CA GLY A 180 -13.71 -21.89 -32.65
C GLY A 180 -14.25 -21.28 -33.95
N GLY A 181 -14.41 -22.12 -34.96
CA GLY A 181 -14.98 -21.73 -36.25
C GLY A 181 -16.29 -22.43 -36.55
N SER A 182 -17.12 -21.80 -37.39
CA SER A 182 -18.40 -22.35 -37.84
C SER A 182 -19.31 -22.81 -36.68
N LEU A 183 -19.39 -21.97 -35.65
CA LEU A 183 -20.21 -22.18 -34.47
C LEU A 183 -21.70 -22.00 -34.83
N GLY A 184 -22.55 -22.87 -34.29
CA GLY A 184 -23.93 -22.99 -34.75
C GLY A 184 -24.83 -21.81 -34.38
N ALA A 185 -25.68 -21.40 -35.33
CA ALA A 185 -26.56 -20.25 -35.21
C ALA A 185 -27.79 -20.45 -34.28
N ALA A 186 -28.21 -21.68 -34.00
CA ALA A 186 -29.39 -21.96 -33.19
C ALA A 186 -29.18 -21.64 -31.69
N ALA A 187 -30.23 -21.11 -31.03
CA ALA A 187 -30.23 -20.91 -29.58
C ALA A 187 -29.94 -22.21 -28.82
N GLY A 188 -29.13 -22.11 -27.77
CA GLY A 188 -28.69 -23.23 -26.94
C GLY A 188 -27.38 -23.89 -27.37
N ASN A 189 -26.92 -23.65 -28.60
CA ASN A 189 -25.60 -24.10 -29.05
C ASN A 189 -24.49 -23.49 -28.17
N ALA A 190 -23.44 -24.28 -27.94
CA ALA A 190 -22.32 -23.87 -27.12
C ALA A 190 -21.00 -24.42 -27.66
N ASN A 191 -19.92 -23.71 -27.35
CA ASN A 191 -18.55 -24.10 -27.66
C ASN A 191 -17.65 -23.75 -26.46
N ALA A 192 -16.71 -24.64 -26.12
CA ALA A 192 -15.76 -24.39 -25.04
C ALA A 192 -14.54 -23.54 -25.49
N GLY A 193 -14.20 -23.57 -26.79
CA GLY A 193 -13.15 -22.74 -27.38
C GLY A 193 -11.79 -22.81 -26.69
N VAL A 194 -11.39 -24.01 -26.26
CA VAL A 194 -10.11 -24.29 -25.60
C VAL A 194 -8.96 -24.14 -26.60
N ILE A 195 -7.87 -23.53 -26.17
CA ILE A 195 -6.65 -23.35 -26.96
C ILE A 195 -5.42 -23.87 -26.20
N GLY A 196 -4.29 -23.98 -26.90
CA GLY A 196 -3.00 -24.00 -26.21
C GLY A 196 -2.83 -22.68 -25.45
N PRO A 197 -2.48 -22.68 -24.15
CA PRO A 197 -2.41 -21.44 -23.37
C PRO A 197 -1.57 -20.37 -24.07
N ARG A 198 -2.18 -19.21 -24.32
CA ARG A 198 -1.55 -18.12 -25.09
C ARG A 198 -1.47 -16.85 -24.25
N ALA A 199 -0.28 -16.25 -24.19
CA ALA A 199 -0.10 -14.95 -23.58
C ALA A 199 -0.55 -13.83 -24.53
N PHE A 200 -1.27 -12.87 -24.00
CA PHE A 200 -1.63 -11.62 -24.67
C PHE A 200 -0.85 -10.47 -24.04
N TYR A 201 -0.30 -9.57 -24.85
CA TYR A 201 0.57 -8.48 -24.36
C TYR A 201 -0.07 -7.09 -24.45
N THR A 202 -1.27 -7.01 -25.03
CA THR A 202 -2.09 -5.81 -25.15
C THR A 202 -3.54 -6.21 -24.92
N ASP A 203 -4.36 -5.26 -24.47
CA ASP A 203 -5.81 -5.48 -24.35
C ASP A 203 -6.39 -5.86 -25.71
N THR A 204 -7.05 -7.02 -25.78
CA THR A 204 -7.49 -7.61 -27.04
C THR A 204 -8.97 -8.03 -26.94
N PRO A 205 -9.89 -7.39 -27.68
CA PRO A 205 -11.28 -7.81 -27.70
C PRO A 205 -11.43 -9.17 -28.40
N VAL A 206 -12.42 -9.94 -27.97
CA VAL A 206 -12.90 -11.10 -28.73
C VAL A 206 -13.78 -10.59 -29.86
N VAL A 207 -13.67 -11.21 -31.03
CA VAL A 207 -14.45 -10.84 -32.21
C VAL A 207 -15.30 -12.02 -32.63
N LEU A 208 -16.60 -11.79 -32.75
CA LEU A 208 -17.55 -12.70 -33.38
C LEU A 208 -17.70 -12.30 -34.85
N THR A 209 -17.36 -13.19 -35.77
CA THR A 209 -17.38 -12.91 -37.22
C THR A 209 -18.45 -13.74 -37.90
N ALA A 210 -19.31 -13.09 -38.69
CA ALA A 210 -20.40 -13.75 -39.40
C ALA A 210 -19.89 -14.68 -40.50
N GLN A 211 -20.55 -15.84 -40.66
CA GLN A 211 -20.29 -16.76 -41.77
C GLN A 211 -21.49 -16.81 -42.71
N GLY A 212 -21.22 -16.74 -44.02
CA GLY A 212 -22.23 -16.71 -45.08
C GLY A 212 -22.68 -15.28 -45.40
N ALA A 213 -23.57 -14.73 -44.58
CA ALA A 213 -24.08 -13.36 -44.70
C ALA A 213 -23.86 -12.59 -43.39
N ALA A 214 -24.00 -11.26 -43.43
CA ALA A 214 -23.90 -10.42 -42.23
C ALA A 214 -24.97 -10.78 -41.19
N PHE A 215 -24.64 -10.63 -39.91
CA PHE A 215 -25.59 -10.71 -38.82
C PHE A 215 -26.69 -9.66 -38.99
N THR A 216 -27.93 -10.09 -38.89
CA THR A 216 -29.10 -9.19 -38.80
C THR A 216 -29.74 -9.20 -37.41
N GLY A 217 -29.27 -10.08 -36.52
CA GLY A 217 -29.72 -10.20 -35.14
C GLY A 217 -29.18 -11.46 -34.45
N GLY A 218 -29.61 -11.67 -33.21
CA GLY A 218 -29.17 -12.74 -32.34
C GLY A 218 -28.25 -12.26 -31.23
N GLN A 219 -28.02 -13.12 -30.25
CA GLN A 219 -27.23 -12.81 -29.05
C GLN A 219 -26.39 -14.01 -28.65
N VAL A 220 -25.11 -13.76 -28.38
CA VAL A 220 -24.14 -14.79 -27.96
C VAL A 220 -23.47 -14.34 -26.67
N ARG A 221 -23.52 -15.19 -25.64
CA ARG A 221 -22.68 -15.04 -24.46
C ARG A 221 -21.26 -15.47 -24.80
N VAL A 222 -20.30 -14.61 -24.51
CA VAL A 222 -18.86 -14.88 -24.62
C VAL A 222 -18.29 -14.90 -23.20
N ALA A 223 -17.52 -15.93 -22.86
CA ALA A 223 -16.79 -16.02 -21.60
C ALA A 223 -15.31 -16.23 -21.85
N ILE A 224 -14.48 -15.31 -21.34
CA ILE A 224 -13.02 -15.29 -21.50
C ILE A 224 -12.40 -15.92 -20.26
N HIS A 225 -11.68 -17.04 -20.43
CA HIS A 225 -11.04 -17.78 -19.35
C HIS A 225 -9.53 -17.54 -19.35
N TYR A 226 -9.00 -16.90 -18.32
CA TYR A 226 -7.58 -16.54 -18.28
C TYR A 226 -6.95 -16.59 -16.89
N LEU A 227 -5.62 -16.66 -16.90
CA LEU A 227 -4.76 -16.52 -15.74
C LEU A 227 -4.00 -15.20 -15.77
N LEU A 228 -3.80 -14.59 -14.61
CA LEU A 228 -2.91 -13.45 -14.40
C LEU A 228 -1.80 -13.80 -13.43
N CYS A 229 -0.57 -13.48 -13.83
CA CYS A 229 0.58 -13.47 -12.94
C CYS A 229 0.73 -12.08 -12.35
N ALA A 230 0.27 -11.90 -11.12
CA ALA A 230 0.46 -10.65 -10.38
C ALA A 230 1.93 -10.57 -9.92
N VAL A 231 2.58 -9.47 -10.27
CA VAL A 231 3.97 -9.19 -9.90
C VAL A 231 4.04 -9.05 -8.37
N PRO A 232 5.08 -9.57 -7.71
CA PRO A 232 5.34 -9.29 -6.30
C PRO A 232 5.21 -7.81 -5.95
N GLY A 233 4.29 -7.46 -5.04
CA GLY A 233 4.02 -6.08 -4.65
C GLY A 233 3.11 -5.28 -5.60
N ALA A 234 2.69 -5.86 -6.72
CA ALA A 234 1.63 -5.32 -7.57
C ALA A 234 0.30 -5.99 -7.25
N SER A 235 -0.50 -5.35 -6.39
CA SER A 235 -1.93 -5.63 -6.31
C SER A 235 -2.57 -5.18 -7.63
N GLY A 236 -2.75 -6.10 -8.57
CA GLY A 236 -3.40 -5.88 -9.87
C GLY A 236 -4.91 -5.57 -9.82
N GLY A 237 -5.43 -5.19 -8.65
CA GLY A 237 -6.77 -4.61 -8.48
C GLY A 237 -6.62 -3.34 -7.67
N GLY A 238 -7.32 -2.27 -8.07
CA GLY A 238 -7.21 -0.90 -7.57
C GLY A 238 -7.09 -0.80 -6.04
N TYR A 239 -5.85 -0.89 -5.55
CA TYR A 239 -5.56 -0.69 -4.15
C TYR A 239 -5.83 0.77 -3.81
N VAL A 240 -6.83 0.98 -2.97
CA VAL A 240 -7.14 2.28 -2.36
C VAL A 240 -6.61 2.24 -0.93
N PRO A 241 -5.74 3.18 -0.53
CA PRO A 241 -5.18 3.23 0.80
C PRO A 241 -6.25 3.21 1.88
N ALA A 242 -6.00 2.39 2.91
CA ALA A 242 -6.95 2.16 3.97
C ALA A 242 -6.94 3.27 5.04
N ARG A 243 -5.82 3.98 5.15
CA ARG A 243 -5.56 4.88 6.28
C ARG A 243 -5.70 6.33 5.87
N ALA A 244 -6.31 7.13 6.74
CA ALA A 244 -6.55 8.56 6.49
C ALA A 244 -5.25 9.31 6.19
N GLU A 245 -4.17 8.95 6.89
CA GLU A 245 -2.82 9.46 6.71
C GLU A 245 -2.31 9.19 5.29
N THR A 246 -2.47 7.96 4.79
CA THR A 246 -2.01 7.58 3.45
C THR A 246 -2.87 8.23 2.37
N VAL A 247 -4.19 8.32 2.57
CA VAL A 247 -5.09 9.01 1.64
C VAL A 247 -4.71 10.48 1.50
N ALA A 248 -4.49 11.18 2.62
CA ALA A 248 -4.07 12.57 2.64
C ALA A 248 -2.68 12.78 2.01
N LEU A 249 -1.78 11.80 2.14
CA LEU A 249 -0.49 11.81 1.48
C LEU A 249 -0.61 11.63 -0.03
N VAL A 250 -1.33 10.60 -0.48
CA VAL A 250 -1.53 10.28 -1.91
C VAL A 250 -2.21 11.44 -2.64
N ALA A 251 -3.16 12.13 -2.01
CA ALA A 251 -3.81 13.31 -2.58
C ALA A 251 -2.84 14.47 -2.89
N ARG A 252 -1.66 14.49 -2.28
CA ARG A 252 -0.61 15.49 -2.52
C ARG A 252 0.45 15.03 -3.53
N MET A 253 0.37 13.78 -4.01
CA MET A 253 1.32 13.20 -4.94
C MET A 253 0.79 13.22 -6.38
N PRO A 254 1.66 13.40 -7.39
CA PRO A 254 1.37 12.97 -8.75
C PRO A 254 0.96 11.50 -8.75
N ALA A 255 -0.26 11.21 -9.22
CA ALA A 255 -0.99 9.93 -9.12
C ALA A 255 -0.09 8.67 -9.01
N PRO A 256 0.26 8.23 -7.79
CA PRO A 256 1.15 7.08 -7.61
C PRO A 256 0.41 5.80 -8.01
N ALA A 257 1.12 4.86 -8.65
CA ALA A 257 0.53 3.58 -9.05
C ALA A 257 -0.08 2.83 -7.84
N PRO A 258 -1.13 2.02 -8.00
CA PRO A 258 -1.76 1.30 -6.89
C PRO A 258 -0.79 0.43 -6.07
N SER A 259 0.20 -0.18 -6.72
CA SER A 259 1.28 -0.92 -6.06
C SER A 259 2.11 -0.04 -5.12
N ARG A 260 2.41 1.20 -5.54
CA ARG A 260 3.09 2.19 -4.72
C ARG A 260 2.22 2.60 -3.55
N GLN A 261 0.94 2.85 -3.78
CA GLN A 261 -0.03 3.19 -2.75
C GLN A 261 -0.11 2.10 -1.66
N TYR A 262 -0.05 0.82 -2.04
CA TYR A 262 0.02 -0.30 -1.09
C TYR A 262 1.27 -0.27 -0.20
N LEU A 263 2.44 -0.07 -0.80
CA LEU A 263 3.69 0.04 -0.05
C LEU A 263 3.66 1.25 0.90
N MET A 264 3.14 2.39 0.42
CA MET A 264 2.97 3.59 1.24
C MET A 264 2.04 3.32 2.42
N ASP A 265 0.88 2.71 2.19
CA ASP A 265 -0.09 2.45 3.26
C ASP A 265 0.43 1.46 4.30
N ARG A 266 1.20 0.45 3.88
CA ARG A 266 1.88 -0.46 4.81
C ARG A 266 2.93 0.23 5.66
N LEU A 267 3.73 1.10 5.05
CA LEU A 267 4.73 1.89 5.78
C LEU A 267 4.03 2.81 6.78
N VAL A 268 3.11 3.65 6.31
CA VAL A 268 2.34 4.58 7.15
C VAL A 268 1.63 3.82 8.27
N GLY A 269 0.97 2.70 7.94
CA GLY A 269 0.28 1.86 8.90
C GLY A 269 1.16 1.32 10.01
N ALA A 270 2.31 0.75 9.66
CA ALA A 270 3.26 0.27 10.66
C ALA A 270 3.74 1.39 11.61
N LEU A 271 3.91 2.61 11.10
CA LEU A 271 4.30 3.76 11.92
C LEU A 271 3.16 4.28 12.80
N VAL A 272 1.91 4.22 12.33
CA VAL A 272 0.72 4.57 13.11
C VAL A 272 0.53 3.56 14.24
N ASP A 273 0.54 2.27 13.92
CA ASP A 273 0.32 1.17 14.89
C ASP A 273 1.42 1.16 15.97
N ALA A 274 2.64 1.55 15.62
CA ALA A 274 3.76 1.70 16.56
C ALA A 274 3.77 3.03 17.33
N GLY A 275 2.82 3.94 17.09
CA GLY A 275 2.77 5.27 17.73
C GLY A 275 3.83 6.27 17.23
N VAL A 276 4.64 5.90 16.25
CA VAL A 276 5.72 6.72 15.69
C VAL A 276 5.16 7.89 14.90
N TRP A 277 4.14 7.67 14.06
CA TRP A 277 3.59 8.68 13.15
C TRP A 277 3.15 9.97 13.86
N ALA A 278 2.54 9.82 15.04
CA ALA A 278 2.07 10.93 15.87
C ALA A 278 3.22 11.77 16.47
N LYS A 279 4.44 11.25 16.49
CA LYS A 279 5.63 11.91 17.07
C LYS A 279 6.50 12.61 16.02
N LEU A 280 6.31 12.37 14.72
CA LEU A 280 7.16 12.94 13.67
C LEU A 280 6.71 14.34 13.24
N ASP A 281 7.58 15.35 13.20
CA ASP A 281 7.25 16.61 12.50
C ASP A 281 7.40 16.45 10.98
N ALA A 282 8.38 15.64 10.56
CA ALA A 282 8.58 15.33 9.15
C ALA A 282 9.08 13.89 8.92
N LEU A 283 8.56 13.28 7.85
CA LEU A 283 9.09 12.07 7.26
C LEU A 283 9.27 12.30 5.76
N TYR A 284 10.50 12.24 5.28
CA TYR A 284 10.85 12.37 3.88
C TYR A 284 11.23 11.00 3.37
N VAL A 285 10.46 10.46 2.43
CA VAL A 285 10.81 9.22 1.72
C VAL A 285 11.27 9.62 0.32
N LEU A 286 12.58 9.86 0.21
CA LEU A 286 13.22 10.40 -0.99
C LEU A 286 13.27 9.36 -2.13
N ALA A 287 13.27 8.06 -1.80
CA ALA A 287 13.10 6.98 -2.76
C ALA A 287 11.66 6.96 -3.31
N ALA A 288 11.45 7.73 -4.39
CA ALA A 288 10.15 7.98 -4.99
C ALA A 288 10.19 7.83 -6.52
N PRO A 289 9.03 7.73 -7.20
CA PRO A 289 8.98 7.57 -8.65
C PRO A 289 9.41 8.83 -9.42
N ASP A 290 9.32 9.99 -8.79
CA ASP A 290 9.65 11.29 -9.37
C ASP A 290 10.11 12.29 -8.29
N SER A 291 10.76 13.38 -8.73
CA SER A 291 11.32 14.39 -7.83
C SER A 291 10.27 15.25 -7.11
N ALA A 292 9.04 15.36 -7.63
CA ALA A 292 7.98 16.08 -6.93
C ALA A 292 7.49 15.26 -5.74
N SER A 293 7.22 13.97 -5.95
CA SER A 293 6.84 13.01 -4.91
C SER A 293 7.91 12.88 -3.82
N ALA A 294 9.19 12.83 -4.21
CA ALA A 294 10.31 12.70 -3.27
C ALA A 294 10.46 13.89 -2.32
N ARG A 295 9.98 15.07 -2.70
CA ARG A 295 10.12 16.31 -1.93
C ARG A 295 8.97 16.57 -0.95
N LEU A 296 8.02 15.66 -0.86
CA LEU A 296 6.91 15.77 0.09
C LEU A 296 7.34 15.35 1.50
N ASN A 297 6.93 16.13 2.50
CA ASN A 297 6.82 15.63 3.86
C ASN A 297 5.59 14.72 3.94
N TRP A 298 5.79 13.45 4.28
CA TRP A 298 4.71 12.47 4.34
C TRP A 298 3.72 12.73 5.47
N VAL A 299 4.16 13.35 6.57
CA VAL A 299 3.34 13.56 7.78
C VAL A 299 2.42 14.77 7.67
N SER A 300 2.82 15.81 6.94
CA SER A 300 2.02 17.04 6.81
C SER A 300 2.32 17.79 5.51
N ALA A 301 1.44 18.74 5.15
CA ALA A 301 1.68 19.68 4.04
C ALA A 301 2.77 20.71 4.32
N ALA A 302 3.21 20.85 5.58
CA ALA A 302 4.29 21.74 5.96
C ALA A 302 5.66 21.09 5.69
N TYR A 303 6.68 21.94 5.56
CA TYR A 303 8.09 21.54 5.45
C TYR A 303 8.40 20.68 4.22
N GLY A 304 7.74 20.96 3.08
CA GLY A 304 8.12 20.39 1.78
C GLY A 304 9.52 20.84 1.35
N LEU A 305 10.25 19.96 0.67
CA LEU A 305 11.64 20.18 0.32
C LEU A 305 11.79 21.08 -0.90
N THR A 306 12.71 22.03 -0.83
CA THR A 306 13.14 22.84 -1.99
C THR A 306 14.58 22.53 -2.36
N GLU A 307 14.83 22.46 -3.67
CA GLU A 307 16.15 22.13 -4.21
C GLU A 307 17.03 23.38 -4.27
N VAL A 308 18.29 23.24 -3.88
CA VAL A 308 19.32 24.26 -4.05
C VAL A 308 20.42 23.68 -4.91
N ASN A 309 20.76 24.37 -6.00
CA ASN A 309 21.82 23.99 -6.95
C ASN A 309 21.69 22.56 -7.51
N SER A 310 20.45 22.11 -7.75
CA SER A 310 20.14 20.87 -8.48
C SER A 310 20.81 19.59 -7.93
N PRO A 311 20.49 19.16 -6.69
CA PRO A 311 20.97 17.88 -6.17
C PRO A 311 20.46 16.73 -7.07
N ALA A 312 21.29 15.69 -7.25
CA ALA A 312 21.00 14.61 -8.17
C ALA A 312 19.91 13.68 -7.61
N PHE A 313 18.77 13.62 -8.30
CA PHE A 313 17.70 12.67 -8.01
C PHE A 313 17.89 11.36 -8.79
N SER A 314 17.57 10.24 -8.16
CA SER A 314 17.48 8.95 -8.85
C SER A 314 16.21 8.24 -8.41
N VAL A 315 15.40 7.85 -9.40
CA VAL A 315 14.12 7.16 -9.22
C VAL A 315 14.30 5.99 -8.26
N ASP A 316 13.46 5.94 -7.24
CA ASP A 316 13.44 4.90 -6.21
C ASP A 316 14.71 4.72 -5.40
N ARG A 317 15.67 5.64 -5.52
CA ARG A 317 16.92 5.62 -4.75
C ARG A 317 17.09 6.87 -3.88
N GLY A 318 16.54 8.00 -4.30
CA GLY A 318 16.58 9.27 -3.59
C GLY A 318 17.66 10.22 -4.08
N TYR A 319 18.06 11.15 -3.23
CA TYR A 319 18.89 12.30 -3.60
C TYR A 319 20.35 12.18 -3.17
N ARG A 320 21.23 12.87 -3.90
CA ARG A 320 22.65 13.01 -3.62
C ARG A 320 23.14 14.43 -3.92
N SER A 321 23.95 15.00 -3.02
CA SER A 321 24.62 16.29 -3.25
C SER A 321 25.76 16.14 -4.26
N ASP A 322 26.16 17.26 -4.87
CA ASP A 322 27.42 17.43 -5.60
C ASP A 322 28.65 17.41 -4.68
N GLY A 323 28.45 17.45 -3.36
CA GLY A 323 29.51 17.49 -2.34
C GLY A 323 30.11 18.87 -2.11
N ALA A 324 29.51 19.91 -2.70
CA ALA A 324 30.04 21.27 -2.69
C ALA A 324 28.96 22.33 -2.43
N THR A 325 27.88 22.36 -3.20
CA THR A 325 26.88 23.44 -3.18
C THR A 325 25.42 22.99 -3.17
N SER A 326 25.12 21.75 -3.55
CA SER A 326 23.74 21.29 -3.73
C SER A 326 23.17 20.57 -2.53
N HIS A 327 21.94 20.92 -2.16
CA HIS A 327 21.27 20.38 -0.97
C HIS A 327 19.75 20.55 -1.06
N LEU A 328 19.03 20.01 -0.08
CA LEU A 328 17.58 20.19 0.07
C LEU A 328 17.28 21.02 1.31
N ARG A 329 16.54 22.12 1.12
CA ARG A 329 16.02 22.96 2.20
C ARG A 329 14.69 22.41 2.69
N THR A 330 14.50 22.32 4.00
CA THR A 330 13.29 21.75 4.61
C THR A 330 12.27 22.80 5.04
N GLY A 331 12.71 24.05 5.23
CA GLY A 331 11.93 25.08 5.93
C GLY A 331 11.68 24.80 7.42
N PHE A 332 12.19 23.68 7.97
CA PHE A 332 11.99 23.27 9.34
C PHE A 332 13.02 23.92 10.26
N VAL A 333 12.55 24.67 11.27
CA VAL A 333 13.39 25.29 12.30
C VAL A 333 13.04 24.68 13.67
N PRO A 334 13.94 23.89 14.29
CA PRO A 334 13.61 23.10 15.49
C PRO A 334 13.16 23.91 16.70
N SER A 335 13.72 25.11 16.90
CA SER A 335 13.32 25.97 18.03
C SER A 335 11.84 26.38 17.99
N GLY A 336 11.19 26.33 16.82
CA GLY A 336 9.77 26.60 16.63
C GLY A 336 8.93 25.34 16.34
N ALA A 337 9.50 24.14 16.49
CA ALA A 337 8.83 22.90 16.14
C ALA A 337 7.77 22.47 17.19
N THR A 338 6.77 21.72 16.74
CA THR A 338 5.68 21.28 17.61
C THR A 338 6.07 20.02 18.38
N ARG A 339 6.63 19.00 17.71
CA ARG A 339 6.91 17.69 18.31
C ARG A 339 8.37 17.56 18.72
N PHE A 340 9.29 18.08 17.92
CA PHE A 340 10.71 18.19 18.25
C PHE A 340 10.92 19.25 19.34
N ARG A 341 11.36 18.82 20.53
CA ARG A 341 11.52 19.67 21.72
C ARG A 341 12.85 19.41 22.42
N GLN A 342 13.24 20.33 23.30
CA GLN A 342 14.50 20.28 24.05
C GLN A 342 14.80 18.89 24.66
N ALA A 343 13.87 18.34 25.45
CA ALA A 343 14.02 17.05 26.14
C ALA A 343 13.24 15.89 25.45
N SER A 344 12.72 16.11 24.24
CA SER A 344 11.98 15.09 23.48
C SER A 344 12.20 15.35 22.00
N ALA A 345 13.21 14.70 21.43
CA ALA A 345 13.64 14.95 20.06
C ALA A 345 14.20 13.68 19.41
N SER A 346 14.02 13.56 18.11
CA SER A 346 14.63 12.51 17.30
C SER A 346 14.90 13.04 15.89
N LEU A 347 15.96 12.52 15.28
CA LEU A 347 16.17 12.60 13.85
C LEU A 347 16.88 11.35 13.36
N GLY A 348 16.73 11.07 12.08
CA GLY A 348 17.41 9.94 11.46
C GLY A 348 17.39 9.98 9.94
N VAL A 349 18.19 9.10 9.37
CA VAL A 349 18.47 9.04 7.94
C VAL A 349 18.69 7.62 7.47
N TRP A 350 18.21 7.33 6.26
CA TRP A 350 18.49 6.10 5.53
C TRP A 350 19.42 6.38 4.36
N VAL A 351 20.52 5.64 4.31
CA VAL A 351 21.57 5.77 3.31
C VAL A 351 21.52 4.56 2.39
N ALA A 352 21.31 4.77 1.09
CA ALA A 352 21.38 3.69 0.11
C ALA A 352 22.82 3.45 -0.37
N GLU A 353 23.58 4.52 -0.60
CA GLU A 353 24.92 4.43 -1.19
C GLU A 353 25.89 5.38 -0.49
N ASN A 354 27.08 4.88 -0.20
CA ASN A 354 28.14 5.70 0.40
C ASN A 354 28.71 6.72 -0.59
N GLY A 355 29.05 7.90 -0.07
CA GLY A 355 29.77 8.94 -0.78
C GLY A 355 31.22 9.07 -0.32
N ARG A 356 32.11 9.53 -1.22
CA ARG A 356 33.57 9.63 -0.99
C ARG A 356 33.93 10.52 0.19
N ARG A 357 33.08 11.50 0.55
CA ARG A 357 33.29 12.31 1.73
C ARG A 357 32.35 11.92 2.90
N GLY A 358 31.23 11.21 2.75
CA GLY A 358 30.35 10.71 3.85
C GLY A 358 29.00 11.45 4.00
N LEU A 359 28.26 11.46 5.12
CA LEU A 359 26.84 11.94 5.16
C LEU A 359 26.58 13.15 6.07
N ALA A 360 25.54 13.95 5.82
CA ALA A 360 25.11 15.04 6.73
C ALA A 360 23.58 15.31 6.71
N ILE A 361 22.97 15.49 7.89
CA ILE A 361 21.64 16.08 8.13
C ILE A 361 21.78 17.08 9.30
N GLY A 362 21.38 18.34 9.09
CA GLY A 362 21.69 19.49 9.97
C GLY A 362 20.59 19.87 10.96
N ALA A 363 20.69 20.94 11.77
CA ALA A 363 21.48 22.18 11.69
C ALA A 363 22.34 22.45 12.94
N LEU A 364 23.43 23.23 12.78
CA LEU A 364 24.39 23.60 13.84
C LEU A 364 24.68 25.10 13.88
N GLN A 365 24.89 25.66 15.07
CA GLN A 365 25.53 26.95 15.21
C GLN A 365 26.51 27.01 16.40
N LEU A 366 27.67 27.63 16.20
CA LEU A 366 28.85 27.71 17.09
C LEU A 366 29.42 29.14 17.00
N PRO A 367 30.19 29.72 17.95
CA PRO A 367 30.78 29.18 19.19
C PRO A 367 30.07 29.67 20.49
N GLY A 368 29.57 28.84 21.41
CA GLY A 368 29.41 27.39 21.41
C GLY A 368 28.30 26.92 22.34
N TYR A 369 27.28 26.17 21.94
CA TYR A 369 26.97 25.41 20.71
C TYR A 369 25.45 25.22 20.68
N GLN A 370 24.81 25.09 19.52
CA GLN A 370 23.41 24.65 19.43
C GLN A 370 23.24 23.74 18.21
N GLY A 371 22.54 22.62 18.33
CA GLY A 371 22.51 21.65 17.24
C GLY A 371 21.38 20.65 17.26
N SER A 372 21.11 20.02 16.12
CA SER A 372 20.95 18.57 16.06
C SER A 372 21.51 18.08 14.73
N HIS A 373 22.23 16.97 14.73
CA HIS A 373 23.06 16.53 13.60
C HIS A 373 22.98 15.04 13.41
N ILE A 374 23.13 14.59 12.17
CA ILE A 374 23.79 13.33 11.87
C ILE A 374 24.75 13.61 10.74
N ALA A 375 26.05 13.74 11.02
CA ALA A 375 27.05 13.82 9.97
C ALA A 375 28.24 12.91 10.19
N ARG A 376 28.91 12.52 9.10
CA ARG A 376 30.07 11.62 9.13
C ARG A 376 30.97 11.84 7.94
N TYR A 377 32.25 12.16 8.13
CA TYR A 377 33.18 12.44 7.02
C TYR A 377 34.64 12.02 7.26
N GLY A 378 35.31 11.44 6.24
CA GLY A 378 36.79 11.36 6.09
C GLY A 378 37.34 10.38 5.02
N ALA A 379 38.46 10.72 4.36
CA ALA A 379 39.37 9.77 3.67
C ALA A 379 40.85 9.93 4.11
N GLY A 380 41.09 10.65 5.23
CA GLY A 380 42.38 11.04 5.84
C GLY A 380 42.42 12.57 6.07
N ASP A 381 42.65 13.14 7.27
CA ASP A 381 42.82 12.60 8.63
C ASP A 381 41.96 13.43 9.63
N GLY A 382 41.26 12.73 10.55
CA GLY A 382 40.64 13.34 11.74
C GLY A 382 39.23 12.86 12.13
N ASP A 383 38.72 11.82 11.47
CA ASP A 383 37.52 11.00 11.77
C ASP A 383 36.30 11.67 12.41
N TYR A 384 35.35 12.06 11.55
CA TYR A 384 34.10 12.67 11.98
C TYR A 384 32.93 11.70 11.94
N CYS A 385 32.27 11.49 13.07
CA CYS A 385 30.90 10.96 13.17
C CYS A 385 30.19 11.61 14.34
N ALA A 386 29.09 12.30 14.08
CA ALA A 386 28.28 12.86 15.15
C ALA A 386 26.80 12.76 14.81
N LEU A 387 26.10 11.94 15.60
CA LEU A 387 24.66 12.02 15.79
C LEU A 387 24.42 12.70 17.14
N THR A 388 23.99 13.95 17.16
CA THR A 388 23.77 14.69 18.43
C THR A 388 22.49 15.48 18.37
N ILE A 389 21.81 15.58 19.51
CA ILE A 389 20.51 16.25 19.66
C ILE A 389 20.58 17.14 20.88
N ASN A 390 20.26 18.42 20.73
CA ASN A 390 19.93 19.36 21.81
C ASN A 390 20.82 19.22 23.05
N GLN A 391 22.13 19.26 22.90
CA GLN A 391 23.08 19.18 24.03
C GLN A 391 24.25 20.14 23.88
N SER A 392 24.93 20.42 24.99
CA SER A 392 26.11 21.28 24.99
C SER A 392 27.31 20.55 24.39
N GLY A 393 27.82 21.05 23.27
CA GLY A 393 28.98 20.50 22.58
C GLY A 393 28.70 19.24 21.74
N ILE A 394 29.67 18.90 20.88
CA ILE A 394 29.66 17.67 20.09
C ILE A 394 30.28 16.57 20.96
N ILE A 395 29.53 15.49 21.17
CA ILE A 395 30.05 14.26 21.79
C ILE A 395 30.27 13.24 20.66
N PRO A 396 31.51 12.92 20.27
CA PRO A 396 31.77 11.95 19.21
C PRO A 396 31.21 10.56 19.54
N VAL A 397 30.99 9.73 18.53
CA VAL A 397 30.61 8.31 18.71
C VAL A 397 31.86 7.51 19.05
N ALA A 398 31.84 6.73 20.13
CA ALA A 398 32.98 5.92 20.54
C ALA A 398 33.33 4.80 19.51
N ASN A 399 32.33 4.30 18.79
CA ASN A 399 32.45 3.16 17.87
C ASN A 399 32.25 3.59 16.41
N TYR A 400 33.22 4.32 15.86
CA TYR A 400 33.13 4.89 14.52
C TYR A 400 32.95 3.83 13.41
N SER A 401 33.57 2.66 13.47
CA SER A 401 33.44 1.66 12.39
C SER A 401 31.98 1.21 12.13
N ALA A 402 31.13 1.19 13.16
CA ALA A 402 29.73 0.72 13.07
C ALA A 402 28.81 1.60 12.18
N PHE A 403 29.27 2.79 11.80
CA PHE A 403 28.46 3.76 11.06
C PHE A 403 29.01 4.06 9.65
N LEU A 404 29.88 3.19 9.11
CA LEU A 404 30.50 3.37 7.78
C LEU A 404 29.66 2.78 6.64
N ASP A 405 28.78 1.82 6.92
CA ASP A 405 28.05 1.07 5.90
C ASP A 405 26.66 1.66 5.59
N PRO A 406 26.12 1.54 4.36
CA PRO A 406 24.76 1.98 4.07
C PRO A 406 23.70 1.39 5.01
N GLY A 407 22.59 2.11 5.20
CA GLY A 407 21.46 1.68 6.03
C GLY A 407 20.90 2.80 6.91
N PHE A 408 20.19 2.42 7.97
CA PHE A 408 19.50 3.34 8.87
C PHE A 408 20.34 3.82 10.04
N TYR A 409 20.18 5.11 10.35
CA TYR A 409 20.87 5.85 11.40
C TYR A 409 19.90 6.75 12.13
N ALA A 410 19.94 6.77 13.46
CA ALA A 410 19.11 7.70 14.23
C ALA A 410 19.76 8.09 15.55
N ALA A 411 19.37 9.24 16.06
CA ALA A 411 19.55 9.61 17.46
C ALA A 411 18.21 10.04 18.04
N THR A 412 18.02 9.78 19.33
CA THR A 412 16.85 10.22 20.06
C THR A 412 17.17 10.63 21.48
N ARG A 413 16.38 11.57 21.98
CA ARG A 413 16.32 12.05 23.34
C ARG A 413 14.88 11.92 23.81
N THR A 414 14.67 11.20 24.90
CA THR A 414 13.35 11.03 25.55
C THR A 414 13.29 11.67 26.94
N ASP A 415 14.42 12.22 27.41
CA ASP A 415 14.56 12.85 28.71
C ASP A 415 15.57 14.02 28.66
N SER A 416 15.78 14.67 29.81
CA SER A 416 16.69 15.82 29.92
C SER A 416 18.17 15.47 30.13
N ALA A 417 18.52 14.19 30.25
CA ALA A 417 19.83 13.73 30.73
C ALA A 417 20.57 12.82 29.74
N SER A 418 19.90 12.26 28.74
CA SER A 418 20.49 11.25 27.85
C SER A 418 20.13 11.41 26.38
N VAL A 419 21.01 10.92 25.50
CA VAL A 419 20.75 10.69 24.07
C VAL A 419 21.14 9.27 23.73
N VAL A 420 20.24 8.57 23.02
CA VAL A 420 20.46 7.20 22.55
C VAL A 420 20.66 7.21 21.04
N ARG A 421 21.65 6.46 20.57
CA ARG A 421 22.06 6.36 19.16
C ARG A 421 21.75 4.98 18.63
N TYR A 422 21.24 4.92 17.40
CA TYR A 422 20.77 3.69 16.79
C TYR A 422 21.38 3.47 15.41
N ARG A 423 21.59 2.18 15.11
CA ARG A 423 22.00 1.66 13.81
C ARG A 423 21.09 0.50 13.44
N ASN A 424 20.45 0.57 12.26
CA ASN A 424 19.53 -0.48 11.78
C ASN A 424 18.50 -0.91 12.85
N GLY A 425 17.91 0.07 13.54
CA GLY A 425 16.92 -0.17 14.60
C GLY A 425 17.48 -0.58 15.97
N ALA A 426 18.75 -0.96 16.08
CA ALA A 426 19.36 -1.38 17.33
C ALA A 426 20.09 -0.24 18.05
N ASN A 427 20.00 -0.18 19.38
CA ASN A 427 20.77 0.75 20.21
C ASN A 427 22.26 0.39 20.13
N VAL A 428 23.09 1.36 19.76
CA VAL A 428 24.55 1.20 19.68
C VAL A 428 25.24 1.86 20.87
N GLU A 429 24.72 3.00 21.33
CA GLU A 429 25.36 3.80 22.36
C GLU A 429 24.32 4.69 23.06
N SER A 430 24.44 4.82 24.37
CA SER A 430 23.67 5.77 25.19
C SER A 430 24.62 6.74 25.87
N VAL A 431 24.39 8.03 25.65
CA VAL A 431 25.30 9.11 26.05
C VAL A 431 24.62 9.96 27.11
N SER A 432 25.30 10.16 28.25
CA SER A 432 24.86 11.13 29.27
C SER A 432 25.16 12.55 28.79
N ALA A 433 24.12 13.33 28.54
CA ALA A 433 24.21 14.70 28.05
C ALA A 433 22.97 15.51 28.47
N ALA A 434 23.17 16.64 29.13
CA ALA A 434 22.08 17.54 29.52
C ALA A 434 21.41 18.20 28.29
N ALA A 435 20.08 18.29 28.32
CA ALA A 435 19.30 18.89 27.24
C ALA A 435 19.44 20.42 27.21
N VAL A 436 19.72 20.99 26.04
CA VAL A 436 19.77 22.45 25.78
C VAL A 436 18.74 22.85 24.72
N PRO A 437 18.36 24.13 24.60
CA PRO A 437 17.38 24.57 23.61
C PRO A 437 17.74 24.13 22.17
N PRO A 438 16.74 23.72 21.35
CA PRO A 438 16.97 23.37 19.95
C PRO A 438 17.50 24.56 19.12
N PRO A 439 18.20 24.31 18.01
CA PRO A 439 18.76 25.39 17.21
C PRO A 439 17.69 26.23 16.52
N ALA A 440 17.97 27.54 16.37
CA ALA A 440 17.16 28.50 15.63
C ALA A 440 17.54 28.60 14.13
N LEU A 441 18.10 27.52 13.58
CA LEU A 441 18.47 27.41 12.17
C LEU A 441 17.60 26.39 11.45
N GLU A 442 17.42 26.64 10.16
CA GLU A 442 16.74 25.69 9.28
C GLU A 442 17.57 24.41 9.10
N PHE A 443 16.91 23.25 9.20
CA PHE A 443 17.48 21.96 8.87
C PHE A 443 17.61 21.80 7.36
N PHE A 444 18.79 21.37 6.90
CA PHE A 444 18.99 20.94 5.52
C PHE A 444 19.13 19.42 5.47
N LEU A 445 18.69 18.82 4.36
CA LEU A 445 19.08 17.46 4.00
C LEU A 445 20.23 17.51 3.00
N LEU A 446 21.10 16.49 3.05
CA LEU A 446 22.34 16.41 2.27
C LEU A 446 23.37 17.48 2.65
N ALA A 447 23.08 18.31 3.64
CA ALA A 447 23.98 19.34 4.14
C ALA A 447 23.69 19.67 5.60
N ILE A 448 24.67 20.29 6.25
CA ILE A 448 24.52 20.95 7.54
C ILE A 448 24.50 22.45 7.32
N ASN A 449 23.47 23.11 7.84
CA ASN A 449 23.41 24.56 7.94
C ASN A 449 24.27 25.06 9.12
N LEU A 450 25.23 25.94 8.86
CA LEU A 450 26.10 26.61 9.85
C LEU A 450 25.74 28.09 10.05
N GLY A 451 24.58 28.53 9.53
CA GLY A 451 24.15 29.94 9.54
C GLY A 451 24.62 30.68 8.30
N SER A 452 25.91 31.03 8.23
CA SER A 452 26.51 31.74 7.08
C SER A 452 27.21 30.82 6.06
N ALA A 453 27.32 29.53 6.37
CA ALA A 453 27.96 28.51 5.54
C ALA A 453 27.20 27.18 5.65
N TYR A 454 27.60 26.19 4.86
CA TYR A 454 27.09 24.83 4.97
C TYR A 454 28.16 23.79 4.64
N VAL A 455 27.95 22.56 5.15
CA VAL A 455 28.83 21.41 4.90
C VAL A 455 28.04 20.29 4.23
N ASN A 456 28.46 19.87 3.03
CA ASN A 456 27.69 18.94 2.19
C ASN A 456 28.05 17.47 2.37
N GLY A 457 27.01 16.64 2.24
CA GLY A 457 26.88 15.20 2.26
C GLY A 457 26.92 14.57 0.85
N THR A 458 27.90 13.74 0.49
CA THR A 458 28.00 13.06 -0.82
C THR A 458 27.32 11.70 -0.87
N SER A 459 26.81 11.18 0.25
CA SER A 459 26.05 9.91 0.24
C SER A 459 24.66 10.08 -0.36
N ARG A 460 24.10 8.99 -0.89
CA ARG A 460 22.71 8.97 -1.37
C ARG A 460 21.75 8.69 -0.21
N VAL A 461 20.80 9.59 -0.01
CA VAL A 461 19.78 9.49 1.03
C VAL A 461 18.46 9.04 0.42
N SER A 462 17.88 7.99 0.98
CA SER A 462 16.61 7.40 0.53
C SER A 462 15.44 7.74 1.45
N ALA A 463 15.72 8.06 2.71
CA ALA A 463 14.72 8.56 3.64
C ALA A 463 15.37 9.40 4.75
N ALA A 464 14.60 10.31 5.35
CA ALA A 464 15.00 11.07 6.53
C ALA A 464 13.77 11.39 7.39
N PHE A 465 13.94 11.54 8.70
CA PHE A 465 12.85 11.96 9.59
C PHE A 465 13.34 12.91 10.69
N ILE A 466 12.41 13.71 11.20
CA ILE A 466 12.61 14.65 12.31
C ILE A 466 11.34 14.62 13.18
N GLY A 467 11.49 14.58 14.51
CA GLY A 467 10.32 14.56 15.40
C GLY A 467 10.64 14.60 16.90
N GLY A 468 9.65 14.30 17.73
CA GLY A 468 9.80 14.12 19.17
C GLY A 468 10.58 12.86 19.54
N GLY A 469 10.81 12.63 20.84
CA GLY A 469 11.57 11.49 21.34
C GLY A 469 10.92 10.15 21.01
N LEU A 470 11.70 9.22 20.44
CA LEU A 470 11.29 7.85 20.11
C LEU A 470 11.95 6.87 21.08
N THR A 471 11.18 5.93 21.59
CA THR A 471 11.69 4.81 22.40
C THR A 471 12.44 3.79 21.54
N ALA A 472 13.18 2.88 22.17
CA ALA A 472 13.89 1.82 21.44
C ALA A 472 12.97 0.96 20.56
N ALA A 473 11.78 0.62 21.07
CA ALA A 473 10.79 -0.15 20.30
C ALA A 473 10.26 0.63 19.09
N GLU A 474 10.01 1.93 19.26
CA GLU A 474 9.56 2.83 18.19
C GLU A 474 10.64 3.03 17.10
N VAL A 475 11.91 3.15 17.50
CA VAL A 475 13.02 3.24 16.54
C VAL A 475 13.19 1.93 15.76
N ALA A 476 13.06 0.77 16.42
CA ALA A 476 13.09 -0.53 15.76
C ALA A 476 11.92 -0.71 14.78
N ALA A 477 10.71 -0.28 15.15
CA ALA A 477 9.54 -0.31 14.28
C ALA A 477 9.72 0.61 13.05
N LEU A 478 10.28 1.81 13.24
CA LEU A 478 10.59 2.74 12.15
C LEU A 478 11.63 2.18 11.18
N ASP A 479 12.73 1.58 11.67
CA ASP A 479 13.71 0.90 10.82
C ASP A 479 13.06 -0.22 10.01
N ALA A 480 12.32 -1.11 10.68
CA ALA A 480 11.71 -2.27 10.05
C ALA A 480 10.71 -1.85 8.94
N ALA A 481 9.89 -0.84 9.21
CA ALA A 481 8.92 -0.33 8.24
C ALA A 481 9.60 0.30 7.02
N LEU A 482 10.60 1.17 7.24
CA LEU A 482 11.37 1.79 6.15
C LEU A 482 12.15 0.75 5.34
N ARG A 483 12.77 -0.23 6.02
CA ARG A 483 13.50 -1.33 5.38
C ARG A 483 12.59 -2.15 4.48
N ALA A 484 11.40 -2.50 4.96
CA ALA A 484 10.42 -3.25 4.17
C ALA A 484 9.97 -2.47 2.92
N TYR A 485 9.68 -1.17 3.09
CA TYR A 485 9.30 -0.30 1.98
C TYR A 485 10.42 -0.17 0.94
N LEU A 486 11.65 0.17 1.37
CA LEU A 486 12.79 0.37 0.48
C LEU A 486 13.22 -0.92 -0.23
N THR A 487 13.21 -2.06 0.47
CA THR A 487 13.49 -3.36 -0.14
C THR A 487 12.48 -3.70 -1.24
N ALA A 488 11.20 -3.34 -1.05
CA ALA A 488 10.17 -3.58 -2.06
C ALA A 488 10.35 -2.71 -3.33
N LEU A 489 11.02 -1.56 -3.21
CA LEU A 489 11.42 -0.72 -4.34
C LEU A 489 12.73 -1.18 -5.00
N GLY A 490 13.40 -2.17 -4.40
CA GLY A 490 14.74 -2.59 -4.80
C GLY A 490 15.85 -1.60 -4.41
N ALA A 491 15.55 -0.66 -3.51
CA ALA A 491 16.36 0.51 -3.13
C ALA A 491 17.57 0.19 -2.23
#